data_AF-A0A4R5KIW9-F1
#
_entry.id   AF-A0A4R5KIW9-F1
#
_cell.length_a   1.000
_cell.length_b   1.000
_cell.length_c   1.000
_cell.angle_alpha   90.00
_cell.angle_beta   90.00
_cell.angle_gamma   90.00
#
_symmetry.space_group_name_H-M   'P 1'
#
loop_
_entity.id
_entity.type
_entity.pdbx_description
1 polymer ?
#
loop_
_entity_poly.entity_id
_entity_poly.type
_entity_poly.pdbx_seq_one_letter_code
_entity_poly.pdbx_strand_id
1 'polypeptide(L)'
;MYKSVIRDGKFLVLVVDGIFDTPLMELPTEELADKVAFELQSAWEDGIERGSNQKQSDLLGTGGDTEITSNLQKLQAMSAEERDAYHQRVDRRNERIEKVAEARRWRNVLSWKEHN
;
A
#
# COMPACT_ATOMS: atom_id res chain seq x y z
N MET A 1 2.55 -17.35 -0.44
CA MET A 1 3.59 -18.13 0.26
C MET A 1 3.92 -19.37 -0.57
N TYR A 2 5.19 -19.66 -0.78
CA TYR A 2 5.63 -20.87 -1.49
C TYR A 2 5.93 -21.99 -0.48
N LYS A 3 5.56 -23.23 -0.82
CA LYS A 3 5.87 -24.41 0.01
C LYS A 3 6.14 -25.62 -0.88
N SER A 4 7.04 -26.49 -0.43
CA SER A 4 7.23 -27.82 -1.00
C SER A 4 6.27 -28.81 -0.34
N VAL A 5 5.73 -29.74 -1.11
CA VAL A 5 4.94 -30.87 -0.59
C VAL A 5 5.18 -32.14 -1.39
N ILE A 6 5.02 -33.27 -0.72
CA ILE A 6 5.05 -34.59 -1.35
C ILE A 6 3.61 -35.06 -1.55
N ARG A 7 3.22 -35.34 -2.79
CA ARG A 7 1.90 -35.92 -3.13
C ARG A 7 2.06 -37.03 -4.16
N ASP A 8 1.48 -38.19 -3.90
CA ASP A 8 1.51 -39.35 -4.81
C ASP A 8 2.92 -39.74 -5.29
N GLY A 9 3.92 -39.61 -4.42
CA GLY A 9 5.33 -39.87 -4.75
C GLY A 9 6.01 -38.80 -5.60
N LYS A 10 5.35 -37.65 -5.79
CA LYS A 10 5.86 -36.49 -6.55
C LYS A 10 6.25 -35.37 -5.59
N PHE A 11 7.33 -34.67 -5.92
CA PHE A 11 7.81 -33.52 -5.16
C PHE A 11 7.32 -32.25 -5.85
N LEU A 12 6.39 -31.53 -5.22
CA LEU A 12 5.71 -30.40 -5.80
C LEU A 12 6.07 -29.11 -5.08
N VAL A 13 6.23 -28.04 -5.84
CA VAL A 13 6.23 -26.68 -5.30
C VAL A 13 4.86 -26.09 -5.53
N LEU A 14 4.25 -25.59 -4.45
CA LEU A 14 2.93 -24.95 -4.46
C LEU A 14 3.07 -23.47 -4.14
N VAL A 15 2.21 -22.66 -4.75
CA VAL A 15 1.90 -21.31 -4.26
C VAL A 15 0.59 -21.36 -3.48
N VAL A 16 0.63 -20.79 -2.29
CA VAL A 16 -0.48 -20.64 -1.36
C VAL A 16 -0.85 -19.18 -1.27
N ASP A 17 -2.07 -18.84 -1.67
CA ASP A 17 -2.64 -17.49 -1.58
C ASP A 17 -3.60 -17.33 -0.39
N GLY A 18 -3.72 -18.37 0.45
CA GLY A 18 -4.59 -18.40 1.64
C GLY A 18 -5.97 -19.00 1.38
N ILE A 19 -6.34 -19.24 0.11
CA ILE A 19 -7.62 -19.83 -0.29
C ILE A 19 -7.37 -21.10 -1.13
N PHE A 20 -6.38 -21.05 -2.01
CA PHE A 20 -6.01 -22.13 -2.92
C PHE A 20 -4.54 -22.49 -2.81
N ASP A 21 -4.29 -23.79 -2.88
CA ASP A 21 -2.96 -24.38 -3.07
C ASP A 21 -2.80 -24.71 -4.56
N THR A 22 -2.08 -23.87 -5.30
CA THR A 22 -1.89 -24.07 -6.74
C THR A 22 -0.51 -24.69 -7.01
N PRO A 23 -0.43 -25.85 -7.70
CA PRO A 23 0.85 -26.45 -8.07
C PRO A 23 1.53 -25.64 -9.17
N LEU A 24 2.79 -25.29 -8.94
CA LEU A 24 3.63 -24.54 -9.87
C LEU A 24 4.49 -25.47 -10.73
N MET A 25 5.19 -26.40 -10.08
CA MET A 25 6.09 -27.31 -10.75
C MET A 25 6.29 -28.60 -9.94
N GLU A 26 6.64 -29.65 -10.67
CA GLU A 26 7.06 -30.94 -10.15
C GLU A 26 8.56 -31.09 -10.32
N LEU A 27 9.24 -31.59 -9.29
CA LEU A 27 10.67 -31.75 -9.24
C LEU A 27 11.05 -33.21 -8.98
N PRO A 28 12.23 -33.65 -9.45
CA PRO A 28 12.66 -35.04 -9.35
C PRO A 28 13.05 -35.45 -7.92
N THR A 29 13.38 -34.51 -7.03
CA THR A 29 13.80 -34.79 -5.65
C THR A 29 13.19 -33.80 -4.67
N GLU A 30 13.02 -34.26 -3.42
CA GLU A 30 12.52 -33.45 -2.29
C GLU A 30 13.43 -32.26 -2.01
N GLU A 31 14.74 -32.51 -1.88
CA GLU A 31 15.74 -31.46 -1.59
C GLU A 31 15.70 -30.32 -2.61
N LEU A 32 15.45 -30.64 -3.89
CA LEU A 32 15.34 -29.65 -4.93
C LEU A 32 14.03 -28.85 -4.81
N ALA A 33 12.93 -29.52 -4.45
CA ALA A 33 11.65 -28.86 -4.20
C ALA A 33 11.71 -27.92 -3.00
N ASP A 34 12.36 -28.32 -1.91
CA ASP A 34 12.58 -27.49 -0.74
C ASP A 34 13.41 -26.27 -1.08
N LYS A 35 14.53 -26.47 -1.80
CA LYS A 35 15.41 -25.37 -2.19
C LYS A 35 14.71 -24.37 -3.11
N VAL A 36 13.96 -24.86 -4.10
CA VAL A 36 13.21 -23.99 -5.03
C VAL A 36 12.09 -23.26 -4.30
N ALA A 37 11.35 -23.92 -3.40
CA ALA A 37 10.32 -23.26 -2.60
C ALA A 37 10.93 -22.15 -1.71
N PHE A 38 12.09 -22.42 -1.11
CA PHE A 38 12.83 -21.43 -0.33
C PHE A 38 13.27 -20.24 -1.16
N GLU A 39 13.94 -20.47 -2.30
CA GLU A 39 14.41 -19.38 -3.18
C GLU A 39 13.23 -18.53 -3.71
N LEU A 40 12.11 -19.15 -4.06
CA LEU A 40 10.90 -18.44 -4.50
C LEU A 40 10.28 -17.62 -3.37
N GLN A 41 10.26 -18.15 -2.15
CA GLN A 41 9.76 -17.42 -0.98
C GLN A 41 10.67 -16.23 -0.65
N SER A 42 11.99 -16.41 -0.64
CA SER A 42 12.95 -15.32 -0.40
C SER A 42 12.87 -14.25 -1.49
N ALA A 43 12.78 -14.63 -2.77
CA ALA A 43 12.63 -13.67 -3.86
C ALA A 43 11.31 -12.88 -3.79
N TRP A 44 10.24 -13.50 -3.31
CA TRP A 44 8.96 -12.85 -3.08
C TRP A 44 9.01 -11.86 -1.91
N GLU A 45 9.65 -12.24 -0.80
CA GLU A 45 9.89 -11.37 0.36
C GLU A 45 10.74 -10.15 -0.03
N ASP A 46 11.86 -10.37 -0.72
CA ASP A 46 12.71 -9.30 -1.28
C ASP A 46 11.91 -8.38 -2.22
N GLY A 47 11.03 -8.96 -3.04
CA GLY A 47 10.15 -8.22 -3.94
C GLY A 47 9.13 -7.35 -3.20
N ILE A 48 8.56 -7.86 -2.10
CA ILE A 48 7.65 -7.09 -1.24
C ILE A 48 8.40 -5.97 -0.54
N GLU A 49 9.59 -6.24 0.00
CA GLU A 49 10.39 -5.23 0.68
C GLU A 49 10.77 -4.10 -0.28
N ARG A 50 11.27 -4.44 -1.48
CA ARG A 50 11.57 -3.47 -2.53
C ARG A 50 10.32 -2.72 -2.99
N GLY A 51 9.20 -3.41 -3.19
CA GLY A 51 7.93 -2.80 -3.58
C GLY A 51 7.35 -1.87 -2.52
N SER A 52 7.55 -2.20 -1.23
CA SER A 52 7.16 -1.36 -0.09
C SER A 52 8.03 -0.11 -0.03
N ASN A 53 9.35 -0.27 -0.14
CA ASN A 53 10.29 0.84 -0.14
C ASN A 53 10.07 1.77 -1.35
N GLN A 54 9.74 1.21 -2.50
CA GLN A 54 9.46 1.98 -3.72
C GLN A 54 8.11 2.71 -3.65
N LYS A 55 7.05 2.08 -3.13
CA LYS A 55 5.78 2.78 -2.84
C LYS A 55 5.95 3.88 -1.81
N GLN A 56 6.77 3.65 -0.79
CA GLN A 56 7.08 4.67 0.21
C GLN A 56 7.85 5.83 -0.42
N SER A 57 8.84 5.58 -1.28
CA SER A 57 9.55 6.65 -1.99
C SER A 57 8.67 7.39 -3.01
N ASP A 58 7.76 6.70 -3.68
CA ASP A 58 6.84 7.30 -4.66
C ASP A 58 5.76 8.16 -3.98
N LEU A 59 5.32 7.76 -2.78
CA LEU A 59 4.35 8.52 -1.98
C LEU A 59 4.99 9.72 -1.25
N LEU A 60 6.26 9.61 -0.84
CA LEU A 60 6.94 10.64 -0.04
C LEU A 60 7.80 11.59 -0.88
N GLY A 61 8.22 11.17 -2.09
CA GLY A 61 9.23 11.88 -2.87
C GLY A 61 10.59 11.91 -2.15
N THR A 62 11.67 12.17 -2.89
CA THR A 62 13.07 12.10 -2.42
C THR A 62 13.45 13.10 -1.30
N GLY A 63 12.49 13.85 -0.76
CA GLY A 63 12.66 14.80 0.34
C GLY A 63 11.54 14.81 1.40
N GLY A 64 10.54 13.92 1.32
CA GLY A 64 9.38 13.95 2.23
C GLY A 64 9.64 13.36 3.62
N ASP A 65 10.63 12.48 3.75
CA ASP A 65 10.86 11.73 5.01
C ASP A 65 11.22 12.63 6.19
N THR A 66 12.03 13.67 5.97
CA THR A 66 12.46 14.59 7.05
C THR A 66 11.38 15.61 7.42
N GLU A 67 10.62 16.12 6.44
CA GLU A 67 9.52 17.05 6.72
C GLU A 67 8.36 16.34 7.42
N ILE A 68 7.98 15.14 6.99
CA ILE A 68 6.86 14.39 7.56
C ILE A 68 7.20 13.90 8.97
N THR A 69 8.41 13.39 9.21
CA THR A 69 8.84 13.03 10.57
C THR A 69 8.90 14.26 11.48
N SER A 70 9.37 15.41 11.00
CA SER A 70 9.38 16.64 11.79
C SER A 70 7.96 17.15 12.11
N ASN A 71 7.03 17.01 11.17
CA ASN A 71 5.64 17.42 11.35
C ASN A 71 4.89 16.47 12.28
N LEU A 72 5.16 15.16 12.19
CA LEU A 72 4.63 14.16 13.13
C LEU A 72 5.17 14.36 14.55
N GLN A 73 6.47 14.65 14.70
CA GLN A 73 7.05 15.00 16.00
C GLN A 73 6.42 16.26 16.58
N LYS A 74 6.19 17.30 15.76
CA LYS A 74 5.47 18.50 16.20
C LYS A 74 4.04 18.20 16.64
N LEU A 75 3.32 17.34 15.91
CA LEU A 75 1.97 16.92 16.29
C LEU A 75 1.93 16.06 17.55
N GLN A 76 2.96 15.26 17.81
CA GLN A 76 3.13 14.48 19.04
C GLN A 76 3.54 15.35 20.23
N ALA A 77 4.29 16.43 19.99
CA ALA A 77 4.72 17.38 21.02
C ALA A 77 3.65 18.42 21.39
N MET A 78 2.58 18.55 20.60
CA MET A 78 1.45 19.45 20.90
C MET A 78 0.67 18.96 22.13
N SER A 79 0.27 19.91 22.97
CA SER A 79 -0.67 19.64 24.06
C SER A 79 -2.08 19.33 23.51
N ALA A 80 -2.95 18.76 24.35
CA ALA A 80 -4.33 18.46 23.95
C ALA A 80 -5.09 19.72 23.47
N GLU A 81 -4.86 20.86 24.13
CA GLU A 81 -5.47 22.15 23.77
C GLU A 81 -4.97 22.68 22.42
N GLU A 82 -3.67 22.52 22.13
CA GLU A 82 -3.08 22.91 20.86
C GLU A 82 -3.55 22.02 19.71
N ARG A 83 -3.73 20.72 19.98
CA ARG A 83 -4.25 19.76 19.02
C ARG A 83 -5.70 20.06 18.65
N ASP A 84 -6.55 20.38 19.63
CA ASP A 84 -7.94 20.79 19.38
C ASP A 84 -8.02 22.08 18.56
N ALA A 85 -7.19 23.08 18.90
CA ALA A 85 -7.12 24.31 18.12
C ALA A 85 -6.60 24.09 16.69
N TYR A 86 -5.71 23.11 16.47
CA TYR A 86 -5.25 22.72 15.14
C TYR A 86 -6.35 22.03 14.34
N HIS A 87 -7.07 21.07 14.92
CA HIS A 87 -8.19 20.38 14.27
C HIS A 87 -9.28 21.38 13.84
N GLN A 88 -9.68 22.30 14.70
CA GLN A 88 -10.65 23.35 14.35
C GLN A 88 -10.21 24.26 13.20
N ARG A 89 -8.90 24.44 12.98
CA ARG A 89 -8.40 25.20 11.82
C ARG A 89 -8.43 24.37 10.55
N VAL A 90 -8.08 23.08 10.65
CA VAL A 90 -8.12 22.14 9.53
C VAL A 90 -9.56 21.93 9.05
N ASP A 91 -10.51 21.75 9.96
CA ASP A 91 -11.92 21.54 9.61
C ASP A 91 -12.50 22.76 8.88
N ARG A 92 -12.25 23.97 9.38
CA ARG A 92 -12.64 25.21 8.70
C ARG A 92 -12.02 25.36 7.31
N ARG A 93 -10.80 24.84 7.11
CA ARG A 93 -10.14 24.85 5.79
C ARG A 93 -10.81 23.82 4.87
N ASN A 94 -11.11 22.62 5.38
CA ASN A 94 -11.75 21.56 4.62
C ASN A 94 -13.17 21.97 4.17
N GLU A 95 -13.96 22.58 5.05
CA GLU A 95 -15.28 23.14 4.69
C GLU A 95 -15.19 24.18 3.56
N ARG A 96 -14.15 25.04 3.57
CA ARG A 96 -13.93 26.01 2.49
C ARG A 96 -13.58 25.33 1.18
N ILE A 97 -12.74 24.30 1.23
CA ILE A 97 -12.36 23.53 0.04
C ILE A 97 -13.58 22.81 -0.54
N GLU A 98 -14.39 22.20 0.32
CA GLU A 98 -15.61 21.51 -0.07
C GLU A 98 -16.61 22.47 -0.74
N LYS A 99 -16.86 23.63 -0.15
CA LYS A 99 -17.70 24.69 -0.76
C LYS A 99 -17.18 25.16 -2.12
N VAL A 100 -15.86 25.29 -2.28
CA VAL A 100 -15.25 25.65 -3.57
C VAL A 100 -15.40 24.51 -4.58
N ALA A 101 -15.25 23.26 -4.15
CA ALA A 101 -15.45 22.09 -5.00
C ALA A 101 -16.91 21.96 -5.46
N GLU A 102 -17.87 22.15 -4.57
CA GLU A 102 -19.30 22.19 -4.88
C GLU A 102 -19.63 23.33 -5.86
N ALA A 103 -19.13 24.55 -5.61
CA ALA A 103 -19.33 25.67 -6.52
C ALA A 103 -18.77 25.40 -7.93
N ARG A 104 -17.62 24.72 -8.04
CA ARG A 104 -17.05 24.30 -9.32
C ARG A 104 -17.91 23.22 -10.00
N ARG A 105 -18.41 22.25 -9.24
CA ARG A 105 -19.33 21.22 -9.75
C ARG A 105 -20.61 21.84 -10.32
N TRP A 106 -21.25 22.74 -9.58
CA TRP A 106 -22.45 23.45 -10.03
C TRP A 106 -22.20 24.33 -11.25
N ARG A 107 -21.04 24.98 -11.34
CA ARG A 107 -20.64 25.75 -12.53
C ARG A 107 -20.55 24.86 -13.77
N ASN A 108 -19.94 23.68 -13.67
CA ASN A 108 -19.84 22.74 -14.78
C ASN A 108 -21.21 22.18 -15.21
N VAL A 109 -22.12 21.94 -14.25
CA VAL A 109 -23.48 21.48 -14.54
C VAL A 109 -24.30 22.55 -15.26
N LEU A 110 -24.17 23.82 -14.85
CA LEU A 110 -24.87 24.95 -15.47
C LEU A 110 -24.34 25.25 -16.88
N SER A 111 -23.01 25.22 -17.08
CA SER A 111 -22.42 25.43 -18.42
C SER A 111 -22.81 24.34 -19.42
N TRP A 112 -23.06 23.12 -18.96
CA TRP A 112 -23.53 22.02 -19.82
C TRP A 112 -24.99 22.21 -20.30
N LYS A 113 -25.82 22.91 -19.52
CA LYS A 113 -27.20 23.26 -19.93
C LYS A 113 -27.28 24.41 -20.92
N GLU A 114 -26.27 25.28 -20.99
CA GLU A 114 -26.25 26.41 -21.93
C GLU A 114 -25.69 26.04 -23.33
N HIS A 115 -25.12 24.83 -23.48
CA HIS A 115 -24.51 24.35 -24.73
C HIS A 115 -25.34 23.25 -25.43
N ASN A 116 -26.55 22.97 -24.95
CA ASN A 116 -27.58 22.12 -25.59
C ASN A 116 -28.85 22.94 -25.82
#